data_AF-A0A432UGL2-F1
#
_entry.id   AF-A0A432UGL2-F1
#
_cell.length_a   1.000
_cell.length_b   1.000
_cell.length_c   1.000
_cell.angle_alpha   90.00
_cell.angle_beta   90.00
_cell.angle_gamma   90.00
#
_symmetry.space_group_name_H-M   'P 1'
#
loop_
_entity.id
_entity.type
_entity.pdbx_description
1 polymer ?
#
loop_
_entity_poly.entity_id
_entity_poly.type
_entity_poly.pdbx_seq_one_letter_code
_entity_poly.pdbx_strand_id
1 'polypeptide(L)'
;MKRILSLFGVLVVLFVTLWFLLYLYERVRFVITDNAYQYADIVDVSTEDVSGYIVELYKREFEAVKKGEPLFKVDDSTLKRELSALNEELKAL
;
A
#
# COMPACT_ATOMS: atom_id res chain seq x y z
N MET A 1 -17.48 -54.35 -22.17
CA MET A 1 -16.62 -53.80 -21.08
C MET A 1 -15.19 -53.50 -21.52
N LYS A 2 -14.41 -54.45 -22.07
CA LYS A 2 -12.99 -54.20 -22.46
C LYS A 2 -12.79 -53.05 -23.47
N ARG A 3 -13.68 -52.88 -24.45
CA ARG A 3 -13.63 -51.77 -25.44
C ARG A 3 -13.91 -50.40 -24.82
N ILE A 4 -14.86 -50.33 -23.88
CA ILE A 4 -15.19 -49.10 -23.13
C ILE A 4 -14.02 -48.70 -22.24
N LEU A 5 -13.40 -49.68 -21.56
CA LEU A 5 -12.23 -49.44 -20.72
C LEU A 5 -11.03 -48.94 -21.55
N SER A 6 -10.83 -49.50 -22.75
CA SER A 6 -9.79 -49.03 -23.69
C SER A 6 -10.07 -47.62 -24.21
N LEU A 7 -11.31 -47.31 -24.58
CA LEU A 7 -11.71 -45.95 -25.00
C LEU A 7 -11.51 -44.93 -23.88
N PHE A 8 -11.87 -45.28 -22.65
CA PHE A 8 -11.65 -44.43 -21.49
C PHE A 8 -10.15 -44.20 -21.24
N GLY A 9 -9.33 -45.25 -21.35
CA GLY A 9 -7.87 -45.13 -21.24
C GLY A 9 -7.26 -44.18 -22.27
N VAL A 10 -7.70 -44.26 -23.53
CA VAL A 10 -7.25 -43.34 -24.58
C VAL A 10 -7.66 -41.89 -24.28
N LEU A 11 -8.88 -41.69 -23.79
CA LEU A 11 -9.40 -40.37 -23.45
C LEU A 11 -8.62 -39.75 -22.28
N VAL A 12 -8.27 -40.54 -21.26
CA VAL A 12 -7.42 -40.10 -20.16
C VAL A 12 -6.02 -39.71 -20.65
N VAL A 13 -5.41 -40.53 -21.52
CA VAL A 13 -4.09 -40.20 -22.07
C VAL A 13 -4.13 -38.90 -22.88
N LEU A 14 -5.15 -38.70 -23.73
CA LEU A 14 -5.33 -37.47 -24.47
C LEU A 14 -5.50 -36.26 -23.55
N PHE A 15 -6.29 -36.39 -22.49
CA PHE A 15 -6.50 -35.32 -21.52
C PHE A 15 -5.22 -34.94 -20.79
N VAL A 16 -4.47 -35.92 -20.29
CA VAL A 16 -3.18 -35.69 -19.63
C VAL A 16 -2.18 -35.05 -20.60
N THR A 17 -2.14 -35.51 -21.85
CA THR A 17 -1.26 -34.95 -22.88
C THR A 17 -1.60 -33.49 -23.17
N LEU A 18 -2.89 -33.17 -23.33
CA LEU A 18 -3.33 -31.80 -23.58
C LEU A 18 -3.02 -30.88 -22.39
N TRP A 19 -3.30 -31.34 -21.17
CA TRP A 19 -2.98 -30.61 -19.95
C TRP A 19 -1.48 -30.33 -19.81
N PHE A 20 -0.63 -31.32 -20.11
CA PHE A 20 0.82 -31.16 -20.07
C PHE A 20 1.33 -30.19 -21.14
N LEU A 21 0.79 -30.23 -22.35
CA LEU A 21 1.13 -29.27 -23.41
C LEU A 21 0.75 -27.84 -23.02
N LEU A 22 -0.42 -27.64 -22.43
CA LEU A 22 -0.85 -26.32 -21.92
C LEU A 22 0.05 -25.84 -20.79
N TYR A 23 0.41 -26.72 -19.86
CA TYR A 23 1.34 -26.41 -18.77
C TYR A 23 2.72 -25.94 -19.28
N LEU A 24 3.28 -26.64 -20.28
CA LEU A 24 4.54 -26.23 -20.89
C LEU A 24 4.39 -24.93 -21.68
N TYR A 25 3.27 -24.75 -22.39
CA TYR A 25 2.99 -23.55 -23.17
C TYR A 25 2.94 -22.29 -22.29
N GLU A 26 2.33 -22.35 -21.11
CA GLU A 26 2.35 -21.23 -20.15
C GLU A 26 3.77 -20.92 -19.66
N ARG A 27 4.57 -21.95 -19.34
CA ARG A 27 5.94 -21.76 -18.82
C ARG A 27 6.93 -21.25 -19.85
N VAL A 28 6.71 -21.51 -21.14
CA VAL A 28 7.54 -20.97 -22.22
C VAL A 28 7.20 -19.50 -22.50
N ARG A 29 5.93 -19.12 -22.36
CA ARG A 29 5.47 -17.76 -22.67
C ARG A 29 5.69 -16.76 -21.54
N PHE A 30 5.58 -17.20 -20.30
CA PHE A 30 5.64 -16.33 -19.14
C PHE A 30 6.79 -16.70 -18.21
N VAL A 31 7.55 -15.69 -17.81
CA VAL A 31 8.49 -15.83 -16.69
C VAL A 31 7.67 -15.78 -15.41
N ILE A 32 7.38 -16.96 -14.85
CA ILE A 32 6.64 -17.10 -13.59
C ILE A 32 7.64 -17.00 -12.45
N THR A 33 7.45 -16.00 -11.60
CA THR A 33 8.26 -15.81 -10.39
C THR A 33 7.39 -15.31 -9.25
N ASP A 34 7.69 -15.78 -8.05
CA ASP A 34 7.12 -15.25 -6.82
C ASP A 34 7.93 -14.03 -6.31
N ASN A 35 9.05 -13.70 -6.98
CA ASN A 35 9.93 -12.60 -6.62
C ASN A 35 9.46 -11.26 -7.23
N ALA A 36 8.27 -10.82 -6.85
CA ALA A 36 7.69 -9.56 -7.27
C ALA A 36 7.65 -8.57 -6.10
N TYR A 37 8.27 -7.40 -6.28
CA TYR A 37 8.26 -6.32 -5.29
C TYR A 37 7.26 -5.24 -5.71
N GLN A 38 6.54 -4.69 -4.74
CA GLN A 38 5.63 -3.56 -4.96
C GLN A 38 6.42 -2.26 -4.87
N TYR A 39 6.24 -1.38 -5.85
CA TYR A 39 6.76 -0.03 -5.83
C TYR A 39 5.65 0.94 -5.42
N ALA A 40 5.98 1.90 -4.57
CA ALA A 40 5.08 2.97 -4.16
C ALA A 40 5.85 4.29 -4.14
N ASP A 41 5.15 5.38 -4.46
CA ASP A 41 5.67 6.72 -4.26
C ASP A 41 5.63 7.04 -2.76
N ILE A 42 6.78 6.96 -2.10
CA ILE A 42 6.92 7.21 -0.67
C ILE A 42 7.39 8.65 -0.49
N VAL A 43 6.71 9.39 0.38
CA VAL A 43 7.08 10.75 0.78
C VAL A 43 7.18 10.82 2.29
N ASP A 44 8.26 11.44 2.77
CA ASP A 44 8.42 11.73 4.19
C ASP A 44 7.66 13.00 4.54
N VAL A 45 6.80 12.92 5.55
CA VAL A 45 6.01 14.06 6.03
C VAL A 45 6.59 14.55 7.35
N SER A 46 6.97 15.82 7.40
CA SER A 46 7.48 16.49 8.59
C SER A 46 6.92 17.89 8.70
N THR A 47 7.13 18.54 9.84
CA THR A 47 6.76 19.96 10.00
C THR A 47 7.83 20.83 9.35
N GLU A 48 7.45 21.57 8.30
CA GLU A 48 8.38 22.44 7.56
C GLU A 48 8.79 23.67 8.38
N ASP A 49 7.81 24.39 8.94
CA ASP A 49 8.05 25.73 9.51
C ASP A 49 8.06 25.76 11.04
N VAL A 50 7.70 24.67 11.70
CA VAL A 50 7.50 24.65 13.16
C VAL A 50 8.28 23.53 13.81
N SER A 51 9.08 23.90 14.81
CA SER A 51 9.75 22.97 15.71
C SER A 51 8.95 22.81 16.99
N GLY A 52 8.79 21.58 17.48
CA GLY A 52 8.16 21.34 18.77
C GLY A 52 8.00 19.86 19.09
N TYR A 53 7.46 19.58 20.27
CA TYR A 53 7.16 18.22 20.70
C TYR A 53 5.83 17.75 20.10
N ILE A 54 5.79 16.51 19.64
CA ILE A 54 4.54 15.85 19.22
C ILE A 54 3.75 15.51 20.48
N VAL A 55 2.53 16.07 20.59
CA VAL A 55 1.64 15.88 21.76
C VAL A 55 0.54 14.85 21.48
N GLU A 56 0.21 14.60 20.21
CA GLU A 56 -0.85 13.68 19.82
C GLU A 56 -0.56 13.07 18.45
N LEU A 57 -0.85 11.77 18.30
CA LEU A 57 -0.81 11.04 17.03
C LEU A 57 -2.23 10.62 16.66
N TYR A 58 -2.75 11.11 15.54
CA TYR A 58 -4.12 10.82 15.10
C TYR A 58 -4.23 9.53 14.29
N LYS A 59 -3.09 9.02 13.80
CA LYS A 59 -3.02 7.87 12.89
C LYS A 59 -2.04 6.82 13.39
N ARG A 60 -2.37 5.57 13.12
CA ARG A 60 -1.48 4.43 13.38
C ARG A 60 -0.71 4.05 12.12
N GLU A 61 0.36 3.28 12.34
CA GLU A 61 1.13 2.65 11.27
C GLU A 61 0.19 1.91 10.28
N PHE A 62 0.44 2.07 8.98
CA PHE A 62 -0.32 1.49 7.87
C PHE A 62 -1.80 1.88 7.78
N GLU A 63 -2.25 2.90 8.51
CA GLU A 63 -3.60 3.42 8.36
C GLU A 63 -3.74 4.26 7.09
N ALA A 64 -4.84 4.06 6.35
CA ALA A 64 -5.14 4.87 5.17
C ALA A 64 -5.51 6.30 5.58
N VAL A 65 -4.98 7.28 4.83
CA VAL A 65 -5.19 8.72 5.08
C VAL A 65 -5.67 9.42 3.82
N LYS A 66 -6.40 10.52 3.99
CA LYS A 66 -6.82 11.41 2.90
C LYS A 66 -6.00 12.68 2.89
N LYS A 67 -5.96 13.34 1.73
CA LYS A 67 -5.32 14.65 1.59
C LYS A 67 -5.94 15.65 2.58
N GLY A 68 -5.10 16.33 3.36
CA GLY A 68 -5.50 17.31 4.36
C GLY A 68 -5.95 16.71 5.70
N GLU A 69 -5.91 15.39 5.84
CA GLU A 69 -6.21 14.74 7.11
C GLU A 69 -5.06 14.97 8.12
N PRO A 70 -5.33 15.42 9.36
CA PRO A 70 -4.30 15.60 10.37
C PRO A 70 -3.64 14.26 10.73
N LEU A 71 -2.31 14.22 10.71
CA LEU A 71 -1.54 13.02 11.07
C LEU A 71 -1.12 13.04 12.54
N PHE A 72 -0.67 14.20 13.01
CA PHE A 72 -0.20 14.42 14.37
C PHE A 72 -0.34 15.89 14.75
N LYS A 73 -0.25 16.18 16.05
CA LYS A 73 -0.26 17.53 16.61
C LYS A 73 1.05 17.83 17.31
N VAL A 74 1.60 19.00 16.99
CA VAL A 74 2.75 19.58 17.70
C VAL A 74 2.25 20.53 18.78
N ASP A 75 2.96 20.64 19.90
CA ASP A 75 2.66 21.63 20.94
C ASP A 75 2.72 23.06 20.36
N ASP A 76 1.58 23.75 20.39
CA ASP A 76 1.38 25.08 19.86
C ASP A 76 1.29 26.16 20.96
N SER A 77 1.62 25.80 22.21
CA SER A 77 1.46 26.68 23.38
C SER A 77 2.28 27.97 23.28
N THR A 78 3.54 27.90 22.87
CA THR A 78 4.41 29.07 22.67
C THR A 78 3.91 29.95 21.54
N LEU A 79 3.60 29.35 20.38
CA LEU A 79 3.12 30.07 19.20
C LEU A 79 1.81 30.83 19.50
N LYS A 80 0.91 30.22 20.28
CA LYS A 80 -0.34 30.87 20.72
C LYS A 80 -0.10 32.09 21.60
N ARG A 81 0.90 32.03 22.50
CA ARG A 81 1.24 33.16 23.38
C ARG A 81 1.83 34.33 22.59
N GLU A 82 2.73 34.05 21.65
CA GLU A 82 3.31 35.06 20.77
C GLU A 82 2.24 35.71 19.89
N LEU A 83 1.33 34.90 19.33
CA LEU A 83 0.21 35.38 18.52
C LEU A 83 -0.76 36.24 19.35
N SER A 84 -1.02 35.90 20.62
CA SER A 84 -1.86 36.74 21.48
C SER A 84 -1.21 38.09 21.80
N ALA A 85 0.09 38.10 22.12
CA ALA A 85 0.82 39.33 22.43
C ALA A 85 0.84 40.29 21.23
N LEU A 86 1.14 39.77 20.04
CA LEU A 86 1.17 40.57 18.82
C LEU A 86 -0.22 41.15 18.46
N ASN A 87 -1.29 40.38 18.68
CA ASN A 87 -2.65 40.86 18.45
C ASN A 87 -3.08 41.96 19.44
N GLU A 88 -2.56 41.95 20.66
CA GLU A 88 -2.80 43.03 21.63
C GLU A 88 -2.09 44.31 21.22
N GLU A 89 -0.85 44.22 20.76
CA GLU A 89 -0.09 45.36 20.22
C GLU A 89 -0.79 45.97 18.99
N LEU A 90 -1.28 45.14 18.07
CA LEU A 90 -2.02 45.62 16.89
C LEU A 90 -3.33 46.32 17.24
N LYS A 91 -3.99 45.95 18.34
CA LYS A 91 -5.23 46.61 18.79
C LYS A 91 -4.98 47.92 19.52
N ALA A 92 -3.79 48.12 20.04
CA ALA A 92 -3.39 49.35 20.74
C ALA A 92 -2.98 50.48 19.78
N LEU A 93 -2.86 50.18 18.49
CA LEU A 93 -2.46 51.10 17.40
C LEU A 93 -3.70 51.66 16.69
#